data_AF-A0A1W1I9W8-F1
#
_entry.id   AF-A0A1W1I9W8-F1
#
_cell.length_a   1.000
_cell.length_b   1.000
_cell.length_c   1.000
_cell.angle_alpha   90.00
_cell.angle_beta   90.00
_cell.angle_gamma   90.00
#
_symmetry.space_group_name_H-M   'P 1'
#
loop_
_entity.id
_entity.type
_entity.pdbx_description
1 polymer ?
#
loop_
_entity_poly.entity_id
_entity_poly.type
_entity_poly.pdbx_seq_one_letter_code
_entity_poly.pdbx_strand_id
1 'polypeptide(L)'
;MGVVYQVETVPAREVVALKLCFSDDDSMIKRFAREVRFMASVNHPHVMQVISQNTDYLPAYFTMPLAQQSISAEIIKGLSEEETLNIFKQICLGVQAIHNAGGTHRDIKPDNIMRMMDGNVVISDFGLIKLDPRDTTTLTQTAAFLGTRVYCAPEQLIPGGSRGADARTDVYQLGKTLYEMLTKETPALIERSKIPSGLTYIIEKATQQQPDNRYQSVGSLLDAVLSYVSSKSPGASPDQEYELIIQEITGLAERGQYQTENLEKLMVVLLRFAGEPETFIEQFDRIPREVLPVLARHLSPSLHRVLVSYRQIIESAIGNYSFSYAEVVANKMKAIFDHAEEPSIKAAAIAATLIAAVKCNRFAAMDVFSSMITSIRKSEDAIAIADILNEEIGYYEVIASQVPRSKIHAAIRRVYDAAVAKG
;
A
#
# COMPACT_ATOMS: atom_id res chain seq x y z
N MET A 1 9.19 29.58 -10.76
CA MET A 1 8.87 28.95 -12.06
C MET A 1 7.42 29.16 -12.47
N GLY A 2 6.50 29.32 -11.51
CA GLY A 2 5.14 29.74 -11.81
C GLY A 2 4.45 30.40 -10.63
N VAL A 3 3.31 31.03 -10.88
CA VAL A 3 2.40 31.57 -9.84
C VAL A 3 1.21 30.63 -9.74
N VAL A 4 0.75 30.36 -8.52
CA VAL A 4 -0.43 29.54 -8.26
C VAL A 4 -1.60 30.46 -7.90
N TYR A 5 -2.73 30.27 -8.57
CA TYR A 5 -3.98 31.00 -8.32
C TYR A 5 -5.07 30.02 -7.89
N GLN A 6 -5.93 30.44 -6.98
CA GLN A 6 -7.25 29.82 -6.81
C GLN A 6 -8.15 30.36 -7.92
N VAL A 7 -8.78 29.46 -8.69
CA VAL A 7 -9.66 29.80 -9.81
C VAL A 7 -10.93 28.96 -9.78
N GLU A 8 -11.95 29.40 -10.51
CA GLU A 8 -13.21 28.70 -10.68
C GLU A 8 -13.33 28.21 -12.13
N THR A 9 -13.64 26.92 -12.31
CA THR A 9 -13.78 26.32 -13.65
C THR A 9 -15.08 26.73 -14.32
N VAL A 10 -15.09 26.81 -15.65
CA VAL A 10 -16.29 27.09 -16.44
C VAL A 10 -16.57 25.89 -17.37
N PRO A 11 -17.82 25.39 -17.46
CA PRO A 11 -19.03 25.88 -16.80
C PRO A 11 -19.31 25.26 -15.42
N ALA A 12 -18.51 24.29 -14.96
CA ALA A 12 -18.81 23.47 -13.77
C ALA A 12 -18.78 24.24 -12.43
N ARG A 13 -18.17 25.44 -12.39
CA ARG A 13 -18.03 26.28 -11.18
C ARG A 13 -17.30 25.60 -10.03
N GLU A 14 -16.37 24.71 -10.34
CA GLU A 14 -15.54 24.03 -9.34
C GLU A 14 -14.32 24.89 -9.01
N VAL A 15 -14.01 24.99 -7.71
CA VAL A 15 -12.83 25.73 -7.25
C VAL A 15 -11.59 24.83 -7.33
N VAL A 16 -10.59 25.27 -8.09
CA VAL A 16 -9.33 24.54 -8.32
C VAL A 16 -8.12 25.45 -8.15
N ALA A 17 -6.93 24.86 -8.02
CA ALA A 17 -5.68 25.59 -8.10
C ALA A 17 -5.13 25.57 -9.53
N LEU A 18 -4.65 26.70 -10.03
CA LEU A 18 -4.05 26.89 -11.36
C LEU A 18 -2.59 27.32 -11.20
N LYS A 19 -1.64 26.51 -11.67
CA LYS A 19 -0.21 26.88 -11.74
C LYS A 19 0.12 27.36 -13.15
N LEU A 20 0.57 28.61 -13.26
CA LEU A 20 0.94 29.27 -14.52
C LEU A 20 2.45 29.43 -14.64
N CYS A 21 3.03 29.01 -15.76
CA CYS A 21 4.41 29.29 -16.14
C CYS A 21 4.45 30.51 -17.08
N PHE A 22 4.91 31.64 -16.57
CA PHE A 22 5.10 32.88 -17.34
C PHE A 22 6.48 32.99 -17.98
N SER A 23 7.30 31.94 -17.91
CA SER A 23 8.64 31.97 -18.48
C SER A 23 8.58 31.78 -20.00
N ASP A 24 9.34 32.62 -20.68
CA ASP A 24 9.64 32.63 -22.11
C ASP A 24 10.97 31.90 -22.43
N ASP A 25 11.64 31.33 -21.41
CA ASP A 25 12.80 30.46 -21.58
C ASP A 25 12.37 29.04 -21.94
N ASP A 26 12.70 28.60 -23.16
CA ASP A 26 12.46 27.26 -23.68
C ASP A 26 12.87 26.13 -22.72
N SER A 27 13.97 26.31 -21.98
CA SER A 27 14.45 25.30 -21.03
C SER A 27 13.51 25.15 -19.84
N MET A 28 12.93 26.26 -19.38
CA MET A 28 11.98 26.33 -18.26
C MET A 28 10.60 25.84 -18.68
N ILE A 29 10.16 26.16 -19.89
CA ILE A 29 8.91 25.65 -20.48
C ILE A 29 8.99 24.12 -20.65
N LYS A 30 10.08 23.60 -21.22
CA LYS A 30 10.30 22.15 -21.36
C LYS A 30 10.33 21.44 -20.01
N ARG A 31 10.92 22.08 -18.99
CA ARG A 31 10.96 21.58 -17.62
C ARG A 31 9.56 21.55 -16.99
N PHE A 32 8.79 22.62 -17.14
CA PHE A 32 7.40 22.68 -16.69
C PHE A 32 6.56 21.58 -17.35
N ALA A 33 6.63 21.44 -18.68
CA ALA A 33 5.91 20.41 -19.41
C ALA A 33 6.31 18.99 -18.97
N ARG A 34 7.58 18.76 -18.62
CA ARG A 34 8.04 17.48 -18.05
C ARG A 34 7.46 17.21 -16.66
N GLU A 35 7.41 18.22 -15.80
CA GLU A 35 6.75 18.16 -14.48
C GLU A 35 5.29 17.74 -14.63
N VAL A 36 4.52 18.41 -15.50
CA VAL A 36 3.09 18.11 -15.64
C VAL A 36 2.86 16.71 -16.20
N ARG A 37 3.61 16.32 -17.25
CA ARG A 37 3.49 14.99 -17.85
C ARG A 37 3.79 13.87 -16.86
N PHE A 38 4.82 14.02 -16.04
CA PHE A 38 5.14 13.00 -15.05
C PHE A 38 4.07 12.93 -13.97
N MET A 39 3.69 14.07 -13.40
CA MET A 39 2.66 14.12 -12.35
C MET A 39 1.34 13.51 -12.83
N ALA A 40 0.91 13.82 -14.06
CA ALA A 40 -0.28 13.23 -14.69
C ALA A 40 -0.17 11.71 -14.93
N SER A 41 1.04 11.15 -14.99
CA SER A 41 1.25 9.70 -15.18
C SER A 41 1.17 8.88 -13.90
N VAL A 42 1.18 9.53 -12.73
CA VAL A 42 1.17 8.85 -11.43
C VAL A 42 -0.22 8.93 -10.78
N ASN A 43 -0.99 7.85 -10.90
CA ASN A 43 -2.28 7.73 -10.22
C ASN A 43 -2.09 7.12 -8.82
N HIS A 44 -2.10 7.96 -7.78
CA HIS A 44 -1.93 7.52 -6.40
C HIS A 44 -2.59 8.52 -5.42
N PRO A 45 -3.24 8.07 -4.33
CA PRO A 45 -3.95 8.95 -3.39
C PRO A 45 -3.07 9.97 -2.68
N HIS A 46 -1.75 9.74 -2.62
CA HIS A 46 -0.78 10.64 -1.99
C HIS A 46 0.11 11.40 -2.99
N VAL A 47 -0.33 11.49 -4.25
CA VAL A 47 0.32 12.28 -5.30
C VAL A 47 -0.70 13.23 -5.92
N MET A 48 -0.35 14.50 -6.03
CA MET A 48 -1.22 15.53 -6.60
C MET A 48 -1.66 15.17 -8.02
N GLN A 49 -2.98 15.22 -8.26
CA GLN A 49 -3.56 14.89 -9.55
C GLN A 49 -3.65 16.12 -10.45
N VAL A 50 -3.37 15.92 -11.74
CA VAL A 50 -3.58 16.95 -12.78
C VAL A 50 -5.01 16.83 -13.29
N ILE A 51 -5.78 17.91 -13.20
CA ILE A 51 -7.15 17.97 -13.72
C ILE A 51 -7.14 18.34 -15.20
N SER A 52 -6.41 19.38 -15.57
CA SER A 52 -6.28 19.88 -16.93
C SER A 52 -4.93 20.55 -17.13
N GLN A 53 -4.43 20.60 -18.37
CA GLN A 53 -3.14 21.21 -18.68
C GLN A 53 -3.11 21.80 -20.09
N ASN A 54 -2.23 22.79 -20.28
CA ASN A 54 -1.78 23.26 -21.58
C ASN A 54 -0.27 23.50 -21.50
N THR A 55 0.49 22.72 -22.26
CA THR A 55 1.95 22.87 -22.36
C THR A 55 2.41 23.31 -23.76
N ASP A 56 1.46 23.52 -24.67
CA ASP A 56 1.72 23.78 -26.09
C ASP A 56 1.72 25.28 -26.41
N TYR A 57 1.00 26.08 -25.62
CA TYR A 57 0.91 27.53 -25.79
C TYR A 57 1.30 28.25 -24.50
N LEU A 58 1.82 29.48 -24.66
CA LEU A 58 2.14 30.35 -23.53
C LEU A 58 0.92 31.21 -23.12
N PRO A 59 0.72 31.45 -21.81
CA PRO A 59 1.45 30.84 -20.71
C PRO A 59 1.07 29.36 -20.53
N ALA A 60 2.07 28.50 -20.37
CA ALA A 60 1.83 27.09 -20.07
C ALA A 60 1.19 26.96 -18.68
N TYR A 61 0.23 26.06 -18.52
CA TYR A 61 -0.48 25.89 -17.25
C TYR A 61 -0.88 24.46 -16.97
N PHE A 62 -1.19 24.19 -15.71
CA PHE A 62 -2.04 23.07 -15.33
C PHE A 62 -2.91 23.42 -14.13
N THR A 63 -4.04 22.73 -14.01
CA THR A 63 -4.95 22.80 -12.87
C THR A 63 -4.87 21.53 -12.03
N MET A 64 -5.11 21.69 -10.74
CA MET A 64 -5.09 20.62 -9.75
C MET A 64 -6.14 20.90 -8.66
N PRO A 65 -6.55 19.90 -7.86
CA PRO A 65 -7.46 20.12 -6.74
C PRO A 65 -6.91 21.18 -5.77
N LEU A 66 -7.79 22.03 -5.24
CA LEU A 66 -7.40 23.02 -4.24
C LEU A 66 -7.13 22.33 -2.90
N ALA A 67 -5.91 22.47 -2.38
CA ALA A 67 -5.53 22.01 -1.05
C ALA A 67 -6.01 22.99 0.04
N GLN A 68 -6.15 22.48 1.26
CA GLN A 68 -6.50 23.29 2.43
C GLN A 68 -5.32 24.17 2.88
N GLN A 69 -4.14 23.58 3.05
CA GLN A 69 -2.90 24.25 3.44
C GLN A 69 -1.69 23.32 3.18
N SER A 70 -0.47 23.86 3.25
CA SER A 70 0.76 23.06 3.25
C SER A 70 1.02 22.45 4.63
N ILE A 71 1.80 21.37 4.68
CA ILE A 71 2.28 20.82 5.95
C ILE A 71 3.21 21.80 6.66
N SER A 72 3.94 22.65 5.94
CA SER A 72 4.72 23.74 6.58
C SER A 72 3.84 24.65 7.45
N ALA A 73 2.61 24.95 7.04
CA ALA A 73 1.67 25.73 7.85
C ALA A 73 1.14 24.96 9.07
N GLU A 74 1.06 23.63 9.01
CA GLU A 74 0.66 22.76 10.13
C GLU A 74 1.74 22.65 11.19
N ILE A 75 3.00 22.52 10.77
CA ILE A 75 4.16 22.45 11.67
C ILE A 75 4.21 23.67 12.59
N ILE A 76 3.90 24.87 12.07
CA ILE A 76 3.86 26.11 12.85
C ILE A 76 2.83 26.03 13.99
N LYS A 77 1.65 25.47 13.72
CA LYS A 77 0.60 25.25 14.74
C LYS A 77 1.01 24.15 15.72
N GLY A 78 1.76 23.17 15.21
CA GLY A 78 2.25 22.02 15.93
C GLY A 78 1.44 20.78 15.65
N LEU A 79 2.16 19.70 15.44
CA LEU A 79 1.61 18.36 15.27
C LEU A 79 1.99 17.52 16.48
N SER A 80 1.08 16.67 16.93
CA SER A 80 1.46 15.59 17.84
C SER A 80 2.39 14.61 17.12
N GLU A 81 3.09 13.80 17.90
CA GLU A 81 3.93 12.76 17.33
C GLU A 81 3.12 11.74 16.51
N GLU A 82 1.93 11.36 16.99
CA GLU A 82 1.04 10.43 16.29
C GLU A 82 0.58 10.99 14.94
N GLU A 83 0.10 12.23 14.92
CA GLU A 83 -0.27 12.93 13.67
C GLU A 83 0.92 13.02 12.72
N THR A 84 2.10 13.36 13.25
CA THR A 84 3.34 13.45 12.46
C THR A 84 3.67 12.14 11.78
N LEU A 85 3.61 11.02 12.51
CA LEU A 85 3.94 9.69 11.98
C LEU A 85 2.89 9.19 10.98
N ASN A 86 1.61 9.51 11.21
CA ASN A 86 0.53 9.22 10.26
C ASN A 86 0.68 10.00 8.95
N ILE A 87 1.00 11.29 9.03
CA ILE A 87 1.30 12.13 7.85
C ILE A 87 2.55 11.60 7.15
N PHE A 88 3.61 11.29 7.90
CA PHE A 88 4.87 10.77 7.36
C PHE A 88 4.69 9.47 6.58
N LYS A 89 3.87 8.55 7.09
CA LYS A 89 3.49 7.31 6.38
C LYS A 89 2.89 7.61 5.00
N GLN A 90 1.93 8.52 4.93
CA GLN A 90 1.29 8.90 3.67
C GLN A 90 2.27 9.54 2.68
N ILE A 91 3.18 10.40 3.17
CA ILE A 91 4.26 10.98 2.36
C ILE A 91 5.15 9.86 1.80
N CYS A 92 5.59 8.91 2.63
CA CYS A 92 6.41 7.79 2.17
C CYS A 92 5.70 6.95 1.09
N LEU A 93 4.40 6.68 1.24
CA LEU A 93 3.61 5.97 0.22
C LEU A 93 3.55 6.75 -1.09
N GLY A 94 3.35 8.07 -1.03
CA GLY A 94 3.39 8.94 -2.21
C GLY A 94 4.75 8.95 -2.91
N VAL A 95 5.86 9.09 -2.16
CA VAL A 95 7.21 9.06 -2.74
C VAL A 95 7.52 7.69 -3.33
N GLN A 96 7.12 6.61 -2.68
CA GLN A 96 7.29 5.26 -3.21
C GLN A 96 6.54 5.09 -4.54
N ALA A 97 5.34 5.65 -4.68
CA ALA A 97 4.61 5.64 -5.96
C ALA A 97 5.36 6.39 -7.07
N ILE A 98 5.95 7.55 -6.74
CA ILE A 98 6.82 8.32 -7.65
C ILE A 98 8.03 7.50 -8.10
N HIS A 99 8.69 6.81 -7.17
CA HIS A 99 9.84 5.94 -7.46
C HIS A 99 9.44 4.74 -8.33
N ASN A 100 8.29 4.13 -8.07
CA ASN A 100 7.77 3.02 -8.88
C ASN A 100 7.44 3.44 -10.32
N ALA A 101 7.07 4.71 -10.52
CA ALA A 101 6.88 5.31 -11.84
C ALA A 101 8.20 5.75 -12.52
N GLY A 102 9.36 5.47 -11.90
CA GLY A 102 10.69 5.77 -12.45
C GLY A 102 11.18 7.20 -12.18
N GLY A 103 10.50 7.96 -11.33
CA GLY A 103 10.90 9.33 -10.98
C GLY A 103 11.64 9.42 -9.64
N THR A 104 12.53 10.41 -9.51
CA THR A 104 13.06 10.87 -8.20
C THR A 104 12.64 12.32 -8.00
N HIS A 105 11.98 12.62 -6.88
CA HIS A 105 11.33 13.93 -6.66
C HIS A 105 12.35 15.07 -6.48
N ARG A 106 13.34 14.85 -5.60
CA ARG A 106 14.48 15.73 -5.30
C ARG A 106 14.19 17.08 -4.67
N ASP A 107 12.94 17.34 -4.29
CA ASP A 107 12.51 18.53 -3.52
C ASP A 107 11.42 18.18 -2.49
N ILE A 108 11.61 17.09 -1.74
CA ILE A 108 10.72 16.73 -0.64
C ILE A 108 10.99 17.67 0.56
N LYS A 109 9.96 18.40 0.96
CA LYS A 109 9.94 19.31 2.11
C LYS A 109 8.49 19.65 2.49
N PRO A 110 8.21 20.12 3.72
CA PRO A 110 6.84 20.41 4.15
C PRO A 110 6.05 21.38 3.27
N ASP A 111 6.69 22.33 2.59
CA ASP A 111 6.02 23.27 1.68
C ASP A 111 5.44 22.61 0.42
N ASN A 112 6.04 21.51 -0.02
CA ASN A 112 5.61 20.77 -1.21
C ASN A 112 4.61 19.65 -0.87
N ILE A 113 4.21 19.53 0.40
CA ILE A 113 3.27 18.52 0.87
C ILE A 113 2.00 19.24 1.30
N MET A 114 0.88 18.82 0.73
CA MET A 114 -0.38 19.53 0.83
C MET A 114 -1.41 18.68 1.57
N ARG A 115 -2.14 19.30 2.50
CA ARG A 115 -3.33 18.70 3.10
C ARG A 115 -4.55 18.94 2.23
N MET A 116 -5.23 17.87 1.87
CA MET A 116 -6.44 17.89 1.07
C MET A 116 -7.68 18.01 1.96
N MET A 117 -8.81 18.40 1.37
CA MET A 117 -10.07 18.61 2.08
C MET A 117 -10.64 17.34 2.72
N ASP A 118 -10.28 16.16 2.18
CA ASP A 118 -10.66 14.84 2.71
C ASP A 118 -9.76 14.35 3.86
N GLY A 119 -8.75 15.14 4.24
CA GLY A 119 -7.80 14.79 5.28
C GLY A 119 -6.63 13.91 4.82
N ASN A 120 -6.50 13.60 3.53
CA ASN A 120 -5.27 12.99 3.02
C ASN A 120 -4.19 14.03 2.80
N VAL A 121 -2.93 13.60 2.81
CA VAL A 121 -1.81 14.43 2.34
C VAL A 121 -1.34 13.96 0.98
N VAL A 122 -0.96 14.93 0.14
CA VAL A 122 -0.47 14.68 -1.21
C VAL A 122 0.84 15.40 -1.44
N ILE A 123 1.73 14.76 -2.20
CA ILE A 123 2.97 15.37 -2.67
C ILE A 123 2.65 16.21 -3.91
N SER A 124 3.16 17.43 -3.92
CA SER A 124 3.02 18.39 -4.99
C SER A 124 4.38 18.95 -5.41
N ASP A 125 4.39 19.74 -6.48
CA ASP A 125 5.55 20.44 -7.04
C ASP A 125 6.72 19.54 -7.48
N PHE A 126 6.57 19.00 -8.69
CA PHE A 126 7.56 18.14 -9.34
C PHE A 126 8.63 18.93 -10.10
N GLY A 127 8.78 20.23 -9.80
CA GLY A 127 9.67 21.12 -10.52
C GLY A 127 11.11 20.65 -10.59
N LEU A 128 11.57 19.81 -9.65
CA LEU A 128 12.92 19.25 -9.61
C LEU A 128 13.00 17.76 -9.98
N ILE A 129 11.94 17.17 -10.56
CA ILE A 129 11.95 15.73 -10.87
C ILE A 129 13.07 15.30 -11.83
N LYS A 130 13.61 14.11 -11.58
CA LYS A 130 14.56 13.39 -12.44
C LYS A 130 13.92 12.11 -12.98
N LEU A 131 14.00 11.89 -14.30
CA LEU A 131 13.43 10.72 -14.98
C LEU A 131 14.50 9.86 -15.65
N ASP A 132 15.61 10.45 -16.08
CA ASP A 132 16.78 9.73 -16.64
C ASP A 132 18.01 9.97 -15.75
N PRO A 133 18.84 8.96 -15.48
CA PRO A 133 20.14 9.13 -14.82
C PRO A 133 21.04 10.23 -15.43
N ARG A 134 20.91 10.46 -16.74
CA ARG A 134 21.63 11.47 -17.52
C ARG A 134 21.05 12.87 -17.40
N ASP A 135 19.85 13.04 -16.81
CA ASP A 135 19.23 14.35 -16.62
C ASP A 135 20.10 15.21 -15.67
N THR A 136 20.72 16.25 -16.22
CA THR A 136 21.54 17.21 -15.47
C THR A 136 20.75 18.43 -15.01
N THR A 137 19.45 18.29 -14.73
CA THR A 137 18.62 19.42 -14.28
C THR A 137 19.31 20.09 -13.09
N THR A 138 19.90 21.25 -13.35
CA THR A 138 20.83 21.91 -12.43
C THR A 138 20.00 22.73 -11.45
N LEU A 139 20.39 22.72 -10.17
CA LEU A 139 19.84 23.62 -9.17
C LEU A 139 20.35 25.03 -9.50
N THR A 140 19.60 25.79 -10.30
CA THR A 140 19.96 27.16 -10.68
C THR A 140 19.79 28.11 -9.49
N GLN A 141 20.84 28.90 -9.23
CA GLN A 141 20.96 29.87 -8.15
C GLN A 141 19.90 30.99 -8.27
N THR A 142 18.71 30.78 -7.70
CA THR A 142 17.69 31.84 -7.55
C THR A 142 17.45 32.13 -6.08
N ALA A 143 17.03 33.34 -5.69
CA ALA A 143 16.92 33.75 -4.28
C ALA A 143 15.98 32.87 -3.42
N ALA A 144 14.96 32.23 -4.02
CA ALA A 144 14.10 31.23 -3.35
C ALA A 144 14.85 29.94 -2.92
N PHE A 145 16.05 29.72 -3.47
CA PHE A 145 16.93 28.59 -3.18
C PHE A 145 17.49 28.64 -1.76
N LEU A 146 17.68 29.81 -1.15
CA LEU A 146 18.31 29.94 0.18
C LEU A 146 17.53 29.22 1.28
N GLY A 147 16.19 29.23 1.25
CA GLY A 147 15.34 28.52 2.22
C GLY A 147 15.21 27.01 1.94
N THR A 148 15.32 26.58 0.67
CA THR A 148 15.19 25.16 0.27
C THR A 148 16.48 24.37 0.50
N ARG A 149 17.65 25.02 0.56
CA ARG A 149 18.95 24.34 0.69
C ARG A 149 19.09 23.46 1.93
N VAL A 150 18.34 23.72 3.00
CA VAL A 150 18.47 22.96 4.25
C VAL A 150 17.99 21.51 4.13
N TYR A 151 17.16 21.20 3.13
CA TYR A 151 16.72 19.83 2.81
C TYR A 151 17.59 19.17 1.73
N CYS A 152 18.36 19.93 0.95
CA CYS A 152 19.15 19.37 -0.14
C CYS A 152 20.15 18.32 0.39
N ALA A 153 20.15 17.15 -0.24
CA ALA A 153 21.12 16.13 0.08
C ALA A 153 22.53 16.58 -0.38
N PRO A 154 23.61 16.17 0.30
CA PRO A 154 24.98 16.59 -0.02
C PRO A 154 25.36 16.40 -1.48
N GLU A 155 24.97 15.27 -2.08
CA GLU A 155 25.21 14.96 -3.49
C GLU A 155 24.54 15.94 -4.47
N GLN A 156 23.47 16.63 -4.05
CA GLN A 156 22.81 17.65 -4.88
C GLN A 156 23.56 18.98 -4.87
N LEU A 157 24.39 19.24 -3.87
CA LEU A 157 25.08 20.52 -3.67
C LEU A 157 26.45 20.59 -4.36
N ILE A 158 26.99 19.44 -4.81
CA ILE A 158 28.27 19.36 -5.51
C ILE A 158 28.07 19.70 -6.99
N PRO A 159 29.00 20.43 -7.65
CA PRO A 159 28.94 20.71 -9.08
C PRO A 159 28.78 19.42 -9.91
N GLY A 160 27.73 19.33 -10.73
CA GLY A 160 27.42 18.14 -11.54
C GLY A 160 26.79 16.97 -10.77
N GLY A 161 26.61 17.09 -9.46
CA GLY A 161 26.12 16.06 -8.55
C GLY A 161 24.67 15.62 -8.77
N SER A 162 23.88 16.39 -9.53
CA SER A 162 22.53 16.01 -9.98
C SER A 162 22.50 14.65 -10.72
N ARG A 163 23.62 14.22 -11.31
CA ARG A 163 23.78 12.88 -11.92
C ARG A 163 23.77 11.75 -10.89
N GLY A 164 24.34 11.96 -9.71
CA GLY A 164 24.38 10.99 -8.62
C GLY A 164 23.14 10.99 -7.71
N ALA A 165 22.24 11.96 -7.86
CA ALA A 165 20.97 11.98 -7.13
C ALA A 165 20.03 10.86 -7.62
N ASP A 166 19.66 9.97 -6.71
CA ASP A 166 18.76 8.83 -6.90
C ASP A 166 17.71 8.78 -5.77
N ALA A 167 16.96 7.68 -5.63
CA ALA A 167 15.94 7.51 -4.59
C ALA A 167 16.43 7.84 -3.16
N ARG A 168 17.73 7.70 -2.88
CA ARG A 168 18.34 7.97 -1.56
C ARG A 168 18.49 9.47 -1.28
N THR A 169 18.39 10.31 -2.30
CA THR A 169 18.23 11.75 -2.15
C THR A 169 16.89 12.08 -1.50
N ASP A 170 15.81 11.44 -1.95
CA ASP A 170 14.48 11.64 -1.34
C ASP A 170 14.43 11.07 0.09
N VAL A 171 15.14 9.97 0.38
CA VAL A 171 15.31 9.44 1.75
C VAL A 171 15.94 10.47 2.69
N TYR A 172 16.98 11.18 2.23
CA TYR A 172 17.62 12.24 3.04
C TYR A 172 16.64 13.37 3.35
N GLN A 173 15.90 13.81 2.33
CA GLN A 173 14.91 14.87 2.44
C GLN A 173 13.74 14.48 3.33
N LEU A 174 13.29 13.22 3.28
CA LEU A 174 12.30 12.66 4.19
C LEU A 174 12.79 12.67 5.64
N GLY A 175 14.05 12.31 5.89
CA GLY A 175 14.64 12.40 7.24
C GLY A 175 14.66 13.83 7.79
N LYS A 176 15.01 14.81 6.96
CA LYS A 176 14.96 16.25 7.30
C LYS A 176 13.53 16.73 7.55
N THR A 177 12.59 16.32 6.70
CA THR A 177 11.16 16.63 6.82
C THR A 177 10.59 16.08 8.13
N LEU A 178 10.88 14.81 8.45
CA LEU A 178 10.43 14.18 9.70
C LEU A 178 10.98 14.89 10.93
N TYR A 179 12.26 15.26 10.91
CA TYR A 179 12.87 16.04 11.99
C TYR A 179 12.09 17.33 12.25
N GLU A 180 11.87 18.13 11.21
CA GLU A 180 11.18 19.42 11.35
C GLU A 180 9.72 19.25 11.78
N MET A 181 9.02 18.23 11.28
CA MET A 181 7.65 17.95 11.72
C MET A 181 7.57 17.65 13.23
N LEU A 182 8.56 16.94 13.76
CA LEU A 182 8.60 16.57 15.19
C LEU A 182 9.05 17.73 16.08
N THR A 183 10.03 18.51 15.64
CA THR A 183 10.70 19.52 16.48
C THR A 183 10.17 20.94 16.25
N LYS A 184 9.53 21.19 15.10
CA LYS A 184 9.19 22.52 14.55
C LYS A 184 10.40 23.41 14.29
N GLU A 185 11.59 22.82 14.28
CA GLU A 185 12.83 23.55 14.09
C GLU A 185 13.44 23.29 12.72
N THR A 186 14.18 24.28 12.23
CA THR A 186 14.88 24.16 10.96
C THR A 186 15.76 22.91 10.93
N PRO A 187 15.68 22.08 9.88
CA PRO A 187 16.45 20.84 9.81
C PRO A 187 17.89 21.08 9.36
N ALA A 188 18.39 22.33 9.36
CA ALA A 188 19.76 22.67 8.98
C ALA A 188 20.80 21.85 9.76
N LEU A 189 20.58 21.69 11.07
CA LEU A 189 21.32 20.79 11.94
C LEU A 189 20.35 19.83 12.62
N ILE A 190 20.72 18.55 12.73
CA ILE A 190 19.92 17.55 13.44
C ILE A 190 20.35 17.53 14.91
N GLU A 191 19.56 18.14 15.79
CA GLU A 191 19.80 18.12 17.23
C GLU A 191 19.15 16.90 17.89
N ARG A 192 19.95 15.89 18.25
CA ARG A 192 19.48 14.63 18.86
C ARG A 192 18.59 14.82 20.09
N SER A 193 18.89 15.82 20.92
CA SER A 193 18.19 16.09 22.19
C SER A 193 16.72 16.49 22.01
N LYS A 194 16.33 16.92 20.81
CA LYS A 194 14.96 17.35 20.49
C LYS A 194 14.12 16.27 19.85
N ILE A 195 14.73 15.12 19.53
CA ILE A 195 14.08 14.01 18.84
C ILE A 195 13.61 12.98 19.88
N PRO A 196 12.40 12.41 19.74
CA PRO A 196 12.00 11.23 20.52
C PRO A 196 13.04 10.10 20.39
N SER A 197 13.44 9.50 21.52
CA SER A 197 14.60 8.60 21.60
C SER A 197 14.59 7.45 20.59
N GLY A 198 13.43 6.86 20.28
CA GLY A 198 13.34 5.77 19.30
C GLY A 198 13.32 6.21 17.82
N LEU A 199 13.14 7.51 17.54
CA LEU A 199 13.26 8.06 16.18
C LEU A 199 14.66 8.59 15.87
N THR A 200 15.49 8.83 16.89
CA THR A 200 16.84 9.40 16.73
C THR A 200 17.67 8.61 15.72
N TYR A 201 17.80 7.29 15.92
CA TYR A 201 18.59 6.45 15.00
C TYR A 201 18.02 6.47 13.57
N ILE A 202 16.70 6.49 13.42
CA ILE A 202 16.02 6.48 12.12
C ILE A 202 16.33 7.77 11.35
N ILE A 203 16.14 8.93 11.98
CA ILE A 203 16.42 10.24 11.36
C ILE A 203 17.91 10.38 11.03
N GLU A 204 18.79 9.94 11.94
CA GLU A 204 20.23 10.00 11.70
C GLU A 204 20.70 9.10 10.57
N LYS A 205 20.16 7.88 10.49
CA LYS A 205 20.44 6.97 9.38
C LYS A 205 19.92 7.54 8.06
N ALA A 206 18.71 8.08 8.03
CA ALA A 206 18.15 8.73 6.83
C ALA A 206 18.99 9.93 6.37
N THR A 207 19.56 10.69 7.30
CA THR A 207 20.30 11.94 7.03
C THR A 207 21.82 11.77 6.99
N GLN A 208 22.33 10.54 6.82
CA GLN A 208 23.76 10.28 6.63
C GLN A 208 24.31 11.04 5.41
N GLN A 209 25.55 11.54 5.52
CA GLN A 209 26.17 12.32 4.45
C GLN A 209 26.40 11.48 3.19
N GLN A 210 26.91 10.25 3.37
CA GLN A 210 27.13 9.29 2.29
C GLN A 210 25.81 8.55 1.96
N PRO A 211 25.35 8.54 0.70
CA PRO A 211 24.12 7.86 0.29
C PRO A 211 24.08 6.36 0.64
N ASP A 212 25.21 5.67 0.56
CA ASP A 212 25.32 4.23 0.86
C ASP A 212 25.06 3.91 2.34
N ASN A 213 25.21 4.90 3.24
CA ASN A 213 24.95 4.73 4.66
C ASN A 213 23.49 5.02 5.05
N ARG A 214 22.65 5.44 4.10
CA ARG A 214 21.23 5.73 4.33
C ARG A 214 20.37 4.46 4.22
N TYR A 215 19.08 4.61 4.46
CA TYR A 215 18.09 3.66 3.96
C TYR A 215 18.15 3.64 2.43
N GLN A 216 18.17 2.44 1.83
CA GLN A 216 18.38 2.30 0.38
C GLN A 216 17.09 2.48 -0.42
N SER A 217 15.94 2.51 0.25
CA SER A 217 14.64 2.81 -0.34
C SER A 217 13.73 3.54 0.65
N VAL A 218 12.73 4.24 0.13
CA VAL A 218 11.68 4.87 0.96
C VAL A 218 10.90 3.82 1.74
N GLY A 219 10.59 2.66 1.14
CA GLY A 219 10.00 1.52 1.84
C GLY A 219 10.80 1.10 3.08
N SER A 220 12.12 0.97 2.98
CA SER A 220 12.94 0.58 4.14
C SER A 220 13.00 1.64 5.26
N LEU A 221 12.86 2.92 4.90
CA LEU A 221 12.69 4.00 5.88
C LEU A 221 11.32 3.91 6.56
N LEU A 222 10.26 3.69 5.76
CA LEU A 222 8.91 3.54 6.26
C LEU A 222 8.79 2.35 7.21
N ASP A 223 9.37 1.20 6.88
CA ASP A 223 9.37 0.01 7.73
C ASP A 223 10.02 0.27 9.10
N ALA A 224 11.12 1.04 9.12
CA ALA A 224 11.76 1.43 10.37
C ALA A 224 10.85 2.33 11.23
N VAL A 225 10.15 3.27 10.61
CA VAL A 225 9.18 4.14 11.31
C VAL A 225 7.98 3.34 11.82
N LEU A 226 7.43 2.42 11.01
CA LEU A 226 6.31 1.56 11.41
C LEU A 226 6.72 0.61 12.54
N SER A 227 7.95 0.10 12.52
CA SER A 227 8.52 -0.70 13.62
C SER A 227 8.58 0.10 14.91
N TYR A 228 8.98 1.37 14.82
CA TYR A 228 8.99 2.28 15.97
C TYR A 228 7.58 2.57 16.50
N VAL A 229 6.61 2.89 15.62
CA VAL A 229 5.20 3.09 16.02
C VAL A 229 4.69 1.85 16.74
N SER A 230 4.95 0.67 16.20
CA SER A 230 4.58 -0.62 16.79
C SER A 230 5.28 -0.86 18.14
N SER A 231 6.47 -0.31 18.36
CA SER A 231 7.18 -0.41 19.65
C SER A 231 6.69 0.59 20.71
N LYS A 232 6.17 1.75 20.28
CA LYS A 232 5.64 2.82 21.16
C LYS A 232 4.27 2.54 21.72
N SER A 233 3.49 1.81 20.94
CA SER A 233 2.31 1.13 21.41
C SER A 233 2.69 -0.34 21.63
N PRO A 234 3.24 -0.73 22.81
CA PRO A 234 3.02 -2.09 23.31
C PRO A 234 1.53 -2.25 23.70
N GLY A 235 0.64 -1.53 23.01
CA GLY A 235 -0.79 -1.49 23.18
C GLY A 235 -1.25 -2.84 22.72
N ALA A 236 -1.41 -3.70 23.72
CA ALA A 236 -1.70 -5.09 23.56
C ALA A 236 -0.59 -5.89 22.82
N SER A 237 -0.21 -7.07 23.34
CA SER A 237 0.40 -8.07 22.44
C SER A 237 -0.50 -8.27 21.22
N PRO A 238 -0.01 -8.75 20.07
CA PRO A 238 -0.89 -9.11 18.95
C PRO A 238 -2.13 -9.89 19.43
N ASP A 239 -1.98 -10.76 20.44
CA ASP A 239 -3.08 -11.47 21.09
C ASP A 239 -4.07 -10.53 21.78
N GLN A 240 -3.62 -9.62 22.64
CA GLN A 240 -4.50 -8.69 23.34
C GLN A 240 -5.23 -7.74 22.35
N GLU A 241 -4.61 -7.41 21.22
CA GLU A 241 -5.18 -6.50 20.21
C GLU A 241 -6.25 -7.26 19.43
N TYR A 242 -5.92 -8.50 19.07
CA TYR A 242 -6.86 -9.45 18.50
C TYR A 242 -8.06 -9.67 19.43
N GLU A 243 -7.85 -9.85 20.74
CA GLU A 243 -8.91 -10.04 21.73
C GLU A 243 -9.89 -8.86 21.74
N LEU A 244 -9.39 -7.63 21.77
CA LEU A 244 -10.25 -6.44 21.78
C LEU A 244 -11.06 -6.34 20.48
N ILE A 245 -10.40 -6.52 19.34
CA ILE A 245 -11.05 -6.43 18.02
C ILE A 245 -12.10 -7.55 17.84
N ILE A 246 -11.77 -8.79 18.21
CA ILE A 246 -12.68 -9.93 18.02
C ILE A 246 -13.89 -9.85 18.95
N GLN A 247 -13.72 -9.35 20.19
CA GLN A 247 -14.84 -9.10 21.11
C GLN A 247 -15.80 -8.06 20.54
N GLU A 248 -15.27 -6.96 20.00
CA GLU A 248 -16.07 -5.90 19.40
C GLU A 248 -16.81 -6.38 18.14
N ILE A 249 -16.11 -7.08 17.24
CA ILE A 249 -16.71 -7.67 16.03
C ILE A 249 -17.81 -8.65 16.39
N THR A 250 -17.58 -9.51 17.38
CA THR A 250 -18.58 -10.50 17.82
C THR A 250 -19.82 -9.81 18.38
N GLY A 251 -19.65 -8.81 19.26
CA GLY A 251 -20.77 -8.08 19.83
C GLY A 251 -21.57 -7.25 18.81
N LEU A 252 -20.93 -6.78 17.73
CA LEU A 252 -21.63 -6.13 16.62
C LEU A 252 -22.35 -7.16 15.72
N ALA A 253 -21.70 -8.29 15.43
CA ALA A 253 -22.27 -9.35 14.60
C ALA A 253 -23.54 -9.95 15.21
N GLU A 254 -23.61 -10.12 16.53
CA GLU A 254 -24.83 -10.54 17.26
C GLU A 254 -26.02 -9.59 17.03
N ARG A 255 -25.74 -8.32 16.71
CA ARG A 255 -26.75 -7.29 16.39
C ARG A 255 -26.95 -7.09 14.89
N GLY A 256 -26.31 -7.90 14.04
CA GLY A 256 -26.31 -7.76 12.58
C GLY A 256 -25.62 -6.48 12.08
N GLN A 257 -24.73 -5.90 12.89
CA GLN A 257 -23.98 -4.68 12.57
C GLN A 257 -22.52 -5.00 12.31
N TYR A 258 -21.85 -4.16 11.51
CA TYR A 258 -20.43 -4.30 11.20
C TYR A 258 -19.80 -2.92 10.98
N GLN A 259 -18.51 -2.79 11.31
CA GLN A 259 -17.71 -1.61 11.01
C GLN A 259 -16.49 -2.02 10.19
N THR A 260 -16.34 -1.42 9.00
CA THR A 260 -15.25 -1.76 8.07
C THR A 260 -13.88 -1.55 8.70
N GLU A 261 -13.71 -0.50 9.51
CA GLU A 261 -12.44 -0.20 10.19
C GLU A 261 -12.00 -1.34 11.12
N ASN A 262 -12.92 -1.91 11.91
CA ASN A 262 -12.59 -3.01 12.82
C ASN A 262 -12.23 -4.29 12.05
N LEU A 263 -12.91 -4.53 10.93
CA LEU A 263 -12.60 -5.65 10.05
C LEU A 263 -11.23 -5.46 9.36
N GLU A 264 -10.86 -4.24 8.98
CA GLU A 264 -9.52 -3.95 8.46
C GLU A 264 -8.44 -4.16 9.52
N LYS A 265 -8.66 -3.65 10.74
CA LYS A 265 -7.76 -3.87 11.89
C LYS A 265 -7.59 -5.37 12.15
N LEU A 266 -8.67 -6.15 12.12
CA LEU A 266 -8.61 -7.61 12.24
C LEU A 266 -7.69 -8.24 11.19
N MET A 267 -7.81 -7.86 9.91
CA MET A 267 -6.97 -8.42 8.85
C MET A 267 -5.48 -8.07 9.06
N VAL A 268 -5.20 -6.83 9.49
CA VAL A 268 -3.83 -6.38 9.77
C VAL A 268 -3.23 -7.16 10.94
N VAL A 269 -3.98 -7.31 12.03
CA VAL A 269 -3.53 -8.03 13.22
C VAL A 269 -3.34 -9.52 12.93
N LEU A 270 -4.25 -10.14 12.17
CA LEU A 270 -4.09 -11.55 11.74
C LEU A 270 -2.77 -11.80 11.00
N LEU A 271 -2.38 -10.90 10.10
CA LEU A 271 -1.13 -11.03 9.35
C LEU A 271 0.12 -10.92 10.24
N ARG A 272 0.01 -10.34 11.45
CA ARG A 272 1.13 -10.31 12.40
C ARG A 272 1.45 -11.69 12.98
N PHE A 273 0.48 -12.62 12.96
CA PHE A 273 0.68 -14.01 13.36
C PHE A 273 1.16 -14.92 12.23
N ALA A 274 1.43 -14.41 11.02
CA ALA A 274 1.79 -15.26 9.88
C ALA A 274 3.09 -16.06 10.09
N GLY A 275 3.95 -15.64 11.03
CA GLY A 275 5.14 -16.39 11.46
C GLY A 275 4.89 -17.46 12.53
N GLU A 276 3.67 -17.56 13.05
CA GLU A 276 3.24 -18.48 14.10
C GLU A 276 2.02 -19.29 13.60
N PRO A 277 2.24 -20.39 12.86
CA PRO A 277 1.17 -21.12 12.17
C PRO A 277 0.00 -21.54 13.06
N GLU A 278 0.29 -22.04 14.26
CA GLU A 278 -0.71 -22.52 15.22
C GLU A 278 -1.55 -21.35 15.74
N THR A 279 -0.91 -20.27 16.20
CA THR A 279 -1.57 -19.05 16.64
C THR A 279 -2.44 -18.46 15.54
N PHE A 280 -1.94 -18.37 14.30
CA PHE A 280 -2.72 -17.86 13.17
C PHE A 280 -4.00 -18.67 12.95
N ILE A 281 -3.88 -20.01 12.94
CA ILE A 281 -5.02 -20.92 12.77
C ILE A 281 -6.06 -20.68 13.88
N GLU A 282 -5.62 -20.70 15.13
CA GLU A 282 -6.49 -20.49 16.29
C GLU A 282 -7.22 -19.15 16.20
N GLN A 283 -6.51 -18.06 15.86
CA GLN A 283 -7.13 -16.76 15.71
C GLN A 283 -8.10 -16.72 14.52
N PHE A 284 -7.71 -17.22 13.34
CA PHE A 284 -8.60 -17.25 12.17
C PHE A 284 -9.88 -18.08 12.43
N ASP A 285 -9.79 -19.13 13.24
CA ASP A 285 -10.94 -19.95 13.61
C ASP A 285 -11.95 -19.23 14.49
N ARG A 286 -11.49 -18.27 15.30
CA ARG A 286 -12.35 -17.46 16.16
C ARG A 286 -13.19 -16.42 15.42
N ILE A 287 -12.89 -16.14 14.14
CA ILE A 287 -13.71 -15.23 13.33
C ILE A 287 -15.14 -15.79 13.22
N PRO A 288 -16.17 -15.06 13.67
CA PRO A 288 -17.56 -15.51 13.60
C PRO A 288 -17.98 -15.82 12.18
N ARG A 289 -18.80 -16.86 12.00
CA ARG A 289 -19.19 -17.34 10.66
C ARG A 289 -19.98 -16.29 9.89
N GLU A 290 -20.76 -15.48 10.60
CA GLU A 290 -21.59 -14.38 10.09
C GLU A 290 -20.75 -13.23 9.54
N VAL A 291 -19.48 -13.12 9.96
CA VAL A 291 -18.55 -12.07 9.53
C VAL A 291 -17.87 -12.45 8.20
N LEU A 292 -17.68 -13.73 7.91
CA LEU A 292 -17.00 -14.20 6.69
C LEU A 292 -17.65 -13.68 5.39
N PRO A 293 -19.00 -13.68 5.22
CA PRO A 293 -19.66 -13.05 4.09
C PRO A 293 -19.38 -11.56 3.93
N VAL A 294 -19.20 -10.84 5.03
CA VAL A 294 -18.95 -9.39 5.04
C VAL A 294 -17.51 -9.11 4.61
N LEU A 295 -16.55 -9.87 5.13
CA LEU A 295 -15.14 -9.81 4.71
C LEU A 295 -15.01 -10.06 3.19
N ALA A 296 -15.70 -11.09 2.70
CA ALA A 296 -15.65 -11.49 1.29
C ALA A 296 -16.22 -10.44 0.33
N ARG A 297 -17.20 -9.65 0.76
CA ARG A 297 -17.84 -8.60 -0.06
C ARG A 297 -17.12 -7.25 -0.02
N HIS A 298 -16.54 -6.90 1.13
CA HIS A 298 -16.15 -5.52 1.40
C HIS A 298 -14.65 -5.32 1.61
N LEU A 299 -13.85 -6.37 1.81
CA LEU A 299 -12.43 -6.25 2.17
C LEU A 299 -11.49 -7.06 1.27
N SER A 300 -11.79 -7.09 -0.02
CA SER A 300 -11.12 -7.97 -0.97
C SER A 300 -9.58 -7.93 -0.96
N PRO A 301 -8.90 -6.76 -0.98
CA PRO A 301 -7.43 -6.73 -1.01
C PRO A 301 -6.78 -7.23 0.29
N SER A 302 -7.38 -6.92 1.44
CA SER A 302 -6.86 -7.34 2.74
C SER A 302 -7.16 -8.81 3.03
N LEU A 303 -8.37 -9.27 2.70
CA LEU A 303 -8.75 -10.67 2.82
C LEU A 303 -7.90 -11.57 1.90
N HIS A 304 -7.63 -11.15 0.66
CA HIS A 304 -6.77 -11.91 -0.24
C HIS A 304 -5.38 -12.16 0.34
N ARG A 305 -4.76 -11.15 0.96
CA ARG A 305 -3.45 -11.31 1.64
C ARG A 305 -3.53 -12.33 2.78
N VAL A 306 -4.57 -12.26 3.61
CA VAL A 306 -4.80 -13.21 4.72
C VAL A 306 -4.99 -14.63 4.18
N LEU A 307 -5.76 -14.83 3.11
CA LEU A 307 -6.01 -16.16 2.55
C LEU A 307 -4.77 -16.77 1.87
N VAL A 308 -3.92 -15.96 1.24
CA VAL A 308 -2.63 -16.43 0.71
C VAL A 308 -1.73 -16.93 1.83
N SER A 309 -1.63 -16.20 2.95
CA SER A 309 -0.90 -16.65 4.13
C SER A 309 -1.55 -17.89 4.75
N TYR A 310 -2.89 -17.91 4.88
CA TYR A 310 -3.63 -19.04 5.45
C TYR A 310 -3.41 -20.32 4.64
N ARG A 311 -3.39 -20.24 3.30
CA ARG A 311 -3.07 -21.38 2.42
C ARG A 311 -1.73 -22.01 2.78
N GLN A 312 -0.67 -21.20 2.89
CA GLN A 312 0.69 -21.66 3.21
C GLN A 312 0.77 -22.24 4.65
N ILE A 313 0.05 -21.63 5.58
CA ILE A 313 -0.03 -22.09 6.97
C ILE A 313 -0.77 -23.43 7.06
N ILE A 314 -1.90 -23.58 6.37
CA ILE A 314 -2.63 -24.85 6.28
C ILE A 314 -1.75 -25.93 5.65
N GLU A 315 -1.04 -25.62 4.56
CA GLU A 315 -0.13 -26.58 3.95
C GLU A 315 0.95 -27.06 4.94
N SER A 316 1.56 -26.17 5.71
CA SER A 316 2.66 -26.51 6.61
C SER A 316 2.21 -27.14 7.94
N ALA A 317 1.07 -26.72 8.50
CA ALA A 317 0.69 -27.03 9.88
C ALA A 317 -0.52 -27.97 10.03
N ILE A 318 -1.36 -28.16 9.00
CA ILE A 318 -2.61 -28.93 9.18
C ILE A 318 -2.39 -30.38 9.61
N GLY A 319 -1.21 -30.95 9.33
CA GLY A 319 -0.83 -32.29 9.78
C GLY A 319 -0.76 -32.45 11.30
N ASN A 320 -0.66 -31.34 12.05
CA ASN A 320 -0.66 -31.34 13.51
C ASN A 320 -2.08 -31.38 14.12
N TYR A 321 -3.12 -31.20 13.30
CA TYR A 321 -4.51 -31.16 13.73
C TYR A 321 -5.22 -32.50 13.47
N SER A 322 -6.36 -32.71 14.14
CA SER A 322 -7.26 -33.83 13.85
C SER A 322 -7.71 -33.79 12.38
N PHE A 323 -7.87 -34.95 11.74
CA PHE A 323 -8.39 -35.05 10.38
C PHE A 323 -9.76 -34.37 10.19
N SER A 324 -10.56 -34.25 11.27
CA SER A 324 -11.84 -33.55 11.26
C SER A 324 -11.69 -32.03 11.09
N TYR A 325 -10.51 -31.47 11.36
CA TYR A 325 -10.24 -30.05 11.21
C TYR A 325 -10.35 -29.58 9.75
N ALA A 326 -10.06 -30.45 8.78
CA ALA A 326 -10.27 -30.13 7.36
C ALA A 326 -11.73 -29.73 7.03
N GLU A 327 -12.72 -30.21 7.79
CA GLU A 327 -14.11 -29.77 7.63
C GLU A 327 -14.31 -28.32 8.08
N VAL A 328 -13.61 -27.87 9.12
CA VAL A 328 -13.65 -26.48 9.60
C VAL A 328 -13.11 -25.55 8.51
N VAL A 329 -11.93 -25.89 7.97
CA VAL A 329 -11.31 -25.16 6.86
C VAL A 329 -12.28 -25.08 5.68
N ALA A 330 -12.79 -26.23 5.22
CA ALA A 330 -13.67 -26.30 4.07
C ALA A 330 -14.96 -25.48 4.25
N ASN A 331 -15.59 -25.55 5.42
CA ASN A 331 -16.82 -24.81 5.71
C ASN A 331 -16.60 -23.29 5.77
N LYS A 332 -15.48 -22.82 6.34
CA LYS A 332 -15.12 -21.39 6.34
C LYS A 332 -14.80 -20.90 4.93
N MET A 333 -13.98 -21.64 4.19
CA MET A 333 -13.62 -21.30 2.81
C MET A 333 -14.84 -21.28 1.89
N LYS A 334 -15.78 -22.21 2.07
CA LYS A 334 -17.06 -22.19 1.35
C LYS A 334 -17.87 -20.93 1.65
N ALA A 335 -17.96 -20.52 2.92
CA ALA A 335 -18.68 -19.30 3.30
C ALA A 335 -18.09 -18.04 2.65
N ILE A 336 -16.76 -17.96 2.55
CA ILE A 336 -16.05 -16.88 1.85
C ILE A 336 -16.31 -16.96 0.35
N PHE A 337 -16.12 -18.14 -0.25
CA PHE A 337 -16.27 -18.38 -1.69
C PHE A 337 -17.67 -18.00 -2.20
N ASP A 338 -18.72 -18.36 -1.45
CA ASP A 338 -20.11 -18.12 -1.84
C ASP A 338 -20.46 -16.61 -1.90
N HIS A 339 -19.69 -15.75 -1.20
CA HIS A 339 -19.96 -14.31 -1.09
C HIS A 339 -18.89 -13.42 -1.73
N ALA A 340 -17.76 -13.98 -2.17
CA ALA A 340 -16.69 -13.22 -2.80
C ALA A 340 -17.10 -12.76 -4.21
N GLU A 341 -16.83 -11.50 -4.52
CA GLU A 341 -16.98 -10.96 -5.89
C GLU A 341 -15.70 -11.13 -6.71
N GLU A 342 -14.54 -11.04 -6.05
CA GLU A 342 -13.23 -11.13 -6.68
C GLU A 342 -12.81 -12.57 -7.01
N PRO A 343 -12.43 -12.88 -8.27
CA PRO A 343 -11.97 -14.21 -8.67
C PRO A 343 -10.78 -14.73 -7.86
N SER A 344 -9.86 -13.84 -7.45
CA SER A 344 -8.66 -14.19 -6.68
C SER A 344 -8.99 -14.74 -5.29
N ILE A 345 -10.03 -14.23 -4.63
CA ILE A 345 -10.48 -14.71 -3.32
C ILE A 345 -11.10 -16.09 -3.45
N LYS A 346 -11.91 -16.31 -4.49
CA LYS A 346 -12.50 -17.62 -4.77
C LYS A 346 -11.42 -18.67 -5.05
N ALA A 347 -10.42 -18.30 -5.85
CA ALA A 347 -9.27 -19.16 -6.13
C ALA A 347 -8.50 -19.52 -4.86
N ALA A 348 -8.20 -18.55 -3.99
CA ALA A 348 -7.54 -18.79 -2.71
C ALA A 348 -8.35 -19.72 -1.78
N ALA A 349 -9.68 -19.52 -1.71
CA ALA A 349 -10.57 -20.38 -0.92
C ALA A 349 -10.61 -21.83 -1.44
N ILE A 350 -10.60 -22.02 -2.77
CA ILE A 350 -10.51 -23.35 -3.40
C ILE A 350 -9.19 -24.04 -3.03
N ALA A 351 -8.07 -23.33 -3.13
CA ALA A 351 -6.75 -23.89 -2.83
C ALA A 351 -6.62 -24.33 -1.37
N ALA A 352 -7.01 -23.49 -0.42
CA ALA A 352 -6.98 -23.84 1.00
C ALA A 352 -7.87 -25.06 1.31
N THR A 353 -9.05 -25.14 0.70
CA THR A 353 -9.95 -26.30 0.85
C THR A 353 -9.34 -27.58 0.28
N LEU A 354 -8.75 -27.50 -0.91
CA LEU A 354 -8.10 -28.62 -1.60
C LEU A 354 -6.97 -29.20 -0.75
N ILE A 355 -6.04 -28.34 -0.31
CA ILE A 355 -4.89 -28.74 0.51
C ILE A 355 -5.36 -29.41 1.80
N ALA A 356 -6.31 -28.79 2.51
CA ALA A 356 -6.83 -29.33 3.76
C ALA A 356 -7.50 -30.70 3.56
N ALA A 357 -8.35 -30.82 2.54
CA ALA A 357 -9.07 -32.06 2.24
C ALA A 357 -8.12 -33.22 1.93
N VAL A 358 -7.08 -32.96 1.13
CA VAL A 358 -6.12 -33.98 0.70
C VAL A 358 -5.16 -34.36 1.84
N LYS A 359 -4.55 -33.39 2.53
CA LYS A 359 -3.56 -33.68 3.58
C LYS A 359 -4.19 -34.42 4.77
N CYS A 360 -5.45 -34.15 5.08
CA CYS A 360 -6.18 -34.86 6.13
C CYS A 360 -6.93 -36.11 5.63
N ASN A 361 -6.88 -36.42 4.32
CA ASN A 361 -7.65 -37.48 3.68
C ASN A 361 -9.15 -37.47 4.11
N ARG A 362 -9.77 -36.28 4.09
CA ARG A 362 -11.12 -36.08 4.65
C ARG A 362 -12.18 -35.95 3.55
N PHE A 363 -12.93 -37.03 3.32
CA PHE A 363 -14.00 -37.06 2.31
C PHE A 363 -15.04 -35.93 2.45
N ALA A 364 -15.47 -35.61 3.67
CA ALA A 364 -16.43 -34.51 3.89
C ALA A 364 -15.89 -33.15 3.39
N ALA A 365 -14.59 -32.89 3.52
CA ALA A 365 -13.96 -31.69 2.97
C ALA A 365 -13.79 -31.76 1.44
N MET A 366 -13.54 -32.96 0.89
CA MET A 366 -13.52 -33.19 -0.56
C MET A 366 -14.89 -32.98 -1.21
N ASP A 367 -15.98 -33.34 -0.52
CA ASP A 367 -17.36 -33.07 -0.96
C ASP A 367 -17.65 -31.57 -1.01
N VAL A 368 -17.18 -30.81 0.00
CA VAL A 368 -17.28 -29.35 0.01
C VAL A 368 -16.51 -28.74 -1.16
N PHE A 369 -15.25 -29.16 -1.38
CA PHE A 369 -14.46 -28.75 -2.55
C PHE A 369 -15.22 -29.03 -3.86
N SER A 370 -15.76 -30.24 -4.01
CA SER A 370 -16.52 -30.65 -5.19
C SER A 370 -17.76 -29.77 -5.40
N SER A 371 -18.46 -29.41 -4.32
CA SER A 371 -19.60 -28.50 -4.38
C SER A 371 -19.20 -27.09 -4.84
N MET A 372 -18.04 -26.59 -4.38
CA MET A 372 -17.52 -25.28 -4.78
C MET A 372 -17.14 -25.26 -6.26
N ILE A 373 -16.36 -26.24 -6.73
CA ILE A 373 -15.96 -26.36 -8.14
C ILE A 373 -17.17 -26.48 -9.07
N THR A 374 -18.17 -27.29 -8.70
CA THR A 374 -19.36 -27.51 -9.55
C THR A 374 -20.36 -26.37 -9.50
N SER A 375 -20.20 -25.40 -8.59
CA SER A 375 -21.04 -24.20 -8.52
C SER A 375 -20.57 -23.06 -9.43
N ILE A 376 -19.34 -23.13 -9.97
CA ILE A 376 -18.75 -22.06 -10.79
C ILE A 376 -19.52 -21.87 -12.11
N ARG A 377 -19.90 -20.63 -12.41
CA ARG A 377 -20.62 -20.27 -13.65
C ARG A 377 -19.93 -19.18 -14.46
N LYS A 378 -19.29 -18.21 -13.80
CA LYS A 378 -18.61 -17.10 -14.47
C LYS A 378 -17.25 -17.55 -15.02
N SER A 379 -16.90 -17.06 -16.22
CA SER A 379 -15.63 -17.42 -16.86
C SER A 379 -14.41 -16.81 -16.18
N GLU A 380 -14.52 -15.58 -15.65
CA GLU A 380 -13.45 -14.93 -14.87
C GLU A 380 -13.06 -15.76 -13.63
N ASP A 381 -14.05 -16.18 -12.84
CA ASP A 381 -13.87 -17.07 -11.69
C ASP A 381 -13.19 -18.38 -12.12
N ALA A 382 -13.68 -18.97 -13.21
CA ALA A 382 -13.19 -20.25 -13.69
C ALA A 382 -11.74 -20.21 -14.20
N ILE A 383 -11.29 -19.08 -14.76
CA ILE A 383 -9.91 -18.89 -15.21
C ILE A 383 -8.99 -18.80 -14.00
N ALA A 384 -9.30 -17.92 -13.04
CA ALA A 384 -8.50 -17.78 -11.82
C ALA A 384 -8.41 -19.10 -11.03
N ILE A 385 -9.51 -19.86 -10.99
CA ILE A 385 -9.55 -21.18 -10.34
C ILE A 385 -8.77 -22.23 -11.15
N ALA A 386 -8.76 -22.16 -12.49
CA ALA A 386 -7.93 -23.06 -13.28
C ALA A 386 -6.43 -22.81 -13.03
N ASP A 387 -6.03 -21.55 -12.93
CA ASP A 387 -4.65 -21.16 -12.66
C ASP A 387 -4.20 -21.66 -11.28
N ILE A 388 -5.00 -21.43 -10.23
CA ILE A 388 -4.64 -21.87 -8.87
C ILE A 388 -4.62 -23.40 -8.74
N LEU A 389 -5.52 -24.12 -9.41
CA LEU A 389 -5.50 -25.59 -9.43
C LEU A 389 -4.27 -26.14 -10.16
N ASN A 390 -3.74 -25.39 -11.13
CA ASN A 390 -2.52 -25.76 -11.84
C ASN A 390 -1.27 -25.47 -10.99
N GLU A 391 -1.29 -24.43 -10.16
CA GLU A 391 -0.27 -24.22 -9.13
C GLU A 391 -0.28 -25.37 -8.10
N GLU A 392 -1.47 -25.76 -7.64
CA GLU A 392 -1.69 -26.82 -6.64
C GLU A 392 -1.90 -28.21 -7.27
N ILE A 393 -1.32 -28.45 -8.44
CA ILE A 393 -1.65 -29.64 -9.26
C ILE A 393 -1.41 -30.95 -8.53
N GLY A 394 -0.37 -31.03 -7.69
CA GLY A 394 -0.04 -32.23 -6.92
C GLY A 394 -1.13 -32.63 -5.91
N TYR A 395 -1.86 -31.65 -5.35
CA TYR A 395 -3.02 -31.94 -4.50
C TYR A 395 -4.25 -32.24 -5.36
N TYR A 396 -4.43 -31.53 -6.47
CA TYR A 396 -5.60 -31.69 -7.32
C TYR A 396 -5.65 -33.06 -8.01
N GLU A 397 -4.50 -33.60 -8.42
CA GLU A 397 -4.35 -34.96 -8.98
C GLU A 397 -5.01 -36.04 -8.09
N VAL A 398 -4.98 -35.87 -6.76
CA VAL A 398 -5.53 -36.85 -5.80
C VAL A 398 -7.07 -36.92 -5.84
N ILE A 399 -7.75 -35.80 -6.09
CA ILE A 399 -9.21 -35.71 -5.94
C ILE A 399 -9.95 -35.31 -7.21
N ALA A 400 -9.25 -34.95 -8.29
CA ALA A 400 -9.85 -34.48 -9.53
C ALA A 400 -10.92 -35.45 -10.06
N SER A 401 -10.64 -36.76 -10.07
CA SER A 401 -11.55 -37.79 -10.58
C SER A 401 -12.87 -37.93 -9.80
N GLN A 402 -12.95 -37.38 -8.59
CA GLN A 402 -14.16 -37.39 -7.75
C GLN A 402 -15.23 -36.41 -8.28
N VAL A 403 -14.83 -35.39 -9.04
CA VAL A 403 -15.75 -34.42 -9.63
C VAL A 403 -16.10 -34.85 -11.06
N PRO A 404 -17.40 -35.01 -11.41
CA PRO A 404 -17.78 -35.35 -12.77
C PRO A 404 -17.36 -34.25 -13.76
N ARG A 405 -16.50 -34.59 -14.73
CA ARG A 405 -16.01 -33.67 -15.78
C ARG A 405 -17.12 -32.83 -16.45
N SER A 406 -18.30 -33.42 -16.64
CA SER A 406 -19.47 -32.75 -17.24
C SER A 406 -20.00 -31.58 -16.41
N LYS A 407 -19.80 -31.60 -15.08
CA LYS A 407 -20.22 -30.54 -14.15
C LYS A 407 -19.19 -29.44 -13.95
N ILE A 408 -18.01 -29.57 -14.56
CA ILE A 408 -16.91 -28.61 -14.44
C ILE A 408 -16.97 -27.59 -15.59
N HIS A 409 -16.76 -26.32 -15.25
CA HIS A 409 -16.71 -25.22 -16.21
C HIS A 409 -15.62 -25.45 -17.26
N ALA A 410 -15.88 -25.06 -18.51
CA ALA A 410 -14.99 -25.36 -19.65
C ALA A 410 -13.53 -24.90 -19.45
N ALA A 411 -13.33 -23.73 -18.84
CA ALA A 411 -12.00 -23.19 -18.53
C ALA A 411 -11.17 -24.07 -17.59
N ILE A 412 -11.81 -24.81 -16.67
CA ILE A 412 -11.13 -25.68 -15.69
C ILE A 412 -10.87 -27.07 -16.28
N ARG A 413 -11.56 -27.48 -17.35
CA ARG A 413 -11.44 -28.83 -17.93
C ARG A 413 -10.02 -29.16 -18.38
N ARG A 414 -9.25 -28.16 -18.82
CA ARG A 414 -7.85 -28.38 -19.24
C ARG A 414 -6.98 -28.85 -18.07
N VAL A 415 -7.07 -28.18 -16.92
CA VAL A 415 -6.31 -28.58 -15.72
C VAL A 415 -6.85 -29.88 -15.13
N TYR A 416 -8.17 -30.10 -15.18
CA TYR A 416 -8.79 -31.37 -14.81
C TYR A 416 -8.25 -32.55 -15.63
N ASP A 417 -8.24 -32.42 -16.97
CA ASP A 417 -7.80 -33.48 -17.87
C ASP A 417 -6.31 -33.81 -17.64
N ALA A 418 -5.50 -32.79 -17.32
CA ALA A 418 -4.09 -32.97 -16.95
C ALA A 418 -3.92 -33.68 -15.60
N ALA A 419 -4.76 -33.36 -14.60
CA ALA A 419 -4.72 -33.98 -13.27
C ALA A 419 -5.13 -35.46 -13.32
N VAL A 420 -6.22 -35.78 -14.03
CA VAL A 420 -6.74 -37.16 -14.15
C VAL A 420 -5.83 -38.06 -15.02
N ALA A 421 -5.03 -37.49 -15.92
CA ALA A 421 -4.09 -38.26 -16.73
C ALA A 421 -2.89 -38.81 -15.94
N LYS A 422 -2.63 -38.30 -14.72
CA LYS A 422 -1.46 -38.65 -13.90
C LYS A 422 -1.79 -39.43 -12.62
N GLY A 423 -3.00 -39.29 -12.09
CA GLY A 423 -3.51 -40.08 -10.96
C GLY A 423 -4.14 -41.37 -11.41
#